data_AF-M1RS94-F1
#
_entry.id   AF-M1RS94-F1
#
_cell.length_a   1.000
_cell.length_b   1.000
_cell.length_c   1.000
_cell.angle_alpha   90.00
_cell.angle_beta   90.00
_cell.angle_gamma   90.00
#
_symmetry.space_group_name_H-M   'P 1'
#
loop_
_entity.id
_entity.type
_entity.pdbx_description
1 polymer ?
#
loop_
_entity_poly.entity_id
_entity_poly.type
_entity_poly.pdbx_seq_one_letter_code
_entity_poly.pdbx_strand_id
1 'polypeptide(L)'
;MEKAIEKSVEYVMSKLCSDGGYSFYRHIYLEETNIYDTYYAIRTLIMFGKSISDKTIRYILNSFLEADTLEKYYYSIRCIELLKEDPRTYRKGVELHFEISTKQLEDINLELLRILMFKRISAYYDIGYSEEKTKHFISSIDKSDIKTVSLIYAITGNLEKDIDPYFDKDLGIVPIPNLKYTNISTLYAGYWLLKALNRELKYISKAKEFVLMTQDKYGAFSETKEALPDLRSNYCGIFILNILNL
;
A
#
# COMPACT_ATOMS: atom_id res chain seq x y z
N MET A 1 9.73 3.94 -21.55
CA MET A 1 9.38 3.27 -20.28
C MET A 1 10.48 3.41 -19.26
N GLU A 2 11.73 3.12 -19.63
CA GLU A 2 12.91 3.38 -18.80
C GLU A 2 12.93 4.83 -18.28
N LYS A 3 12.69 5.81 -19.16
CA LYS A 3 12.50 7.22 -18.78
C LYS A 3 11.34 7.49 -17.80
N ALA A 4 10.29 6.67 -17.84
CA ALA A 4 9.15 6.79 -16.92
C ALA A 4 9.53 6.28 -15.52
N ILE A 5 10.25 5.15 -15.47
CA ILE A 5 10.79 4.57 -14.23
C ILE A 5 11.79 5.53 -13.59
N GLU A 6 12.75 6.03 -14.39
CA GLU A 6 13.78 6.97 -13.95
C GLU A 6 13.17 8.21 -13.30
N LYS A 7 12.26 8.89 -13.98
CA LYS A 7 11.61 10.09 -13.43
C LYS A 7 10.80 9.84 -12.16
N SER A 8 10.17 8.67 -12.05
CA SER A 8 9.42 8.30 -10.83
C SER A 8 10.37 8.06 -9.65
N VAL A 9 11.55 7.50 -9.90
CA VAL A 9 12.61 7.39 -8.88
C VAL A 9 13.16 8.77 -8.51
N GLU A 10 13.40 9.64 -9.49
CA GLU A 10 13.81 11.04 -9.26
C GLU A 10 12.77 11.80 -8.42
N TYR A 11 11.48 11.60 -8.72
CA TYR A 11 10.37 12.15 -7.92
C TYR A 11 10.49 11.72 -6.46
N VAL A 12 10.64 10.42 -6.18
CA VAL A 12 10.81 9.90 -4.81
C VAL A 12 12.02 10.54 -4.13
N MET A 13 13.17 10.58 -4.80
CA MET A 13 14.39 11.18 -4.24
C MET A 13 14.22 12.66 -3.89
N SER A 14 13.41 13.41 -4.66
CA SER A 14 13.10 14.82 -4.39
C SER A 14 12.25 15.04 -3.12
N LYS A 15 11.58 13.98 -2.64
CA LYS A 15 10.71 14.01 -1.44
C LYS A 15 11.43 13.70 -0.14
N LEU A 16 12.74 13.39 -0.19
CA LEU A 16 13.55 13.22 1.01
C LEU A 16 13.69 14.58 1.74
N CYS A 17 13.32 14.61 3.00
CA CYS A 17 13.40 15.77 3.87
C CYS A 17 14.69 15.79 4.69
N SER A 18 14.92 16.92 5.33
CA SER A 18 16.14 17.17 6.06
C SER A 18 16.33 16.28 7.29
N ASP A 19 15.29 15.69 7.86
CA ASP A 19 15.35 14.75 9.01
C ASP A 19 15.64 13.29 8.62
N GLY A 20 15.58 12.96 7.32
CA GLY A 20 15.73 11.61 6.78
C GLY A 20 14.43 10.91 6.42
N GLY A 21 13.28 11.45 6.83
CA GLY A 21 11.95 11.00 6.43
C GLY A 21 11.57 11.52 5.04
N TYR A 22 10.43 11.04 4.54
CA TYR A 22 9.85 11.51 3.28
C TYR A 22 8.51 12.19 3.54
N SER A 23 8.18 13.17 2.70
CA SER A 23 6.90 13.86 2.72
C SER A 23 6.38 14.06 1.29
N PHE A 24 5.14 13.64 1.02
CA PHE A 24 4.48 13.91 -0.25
C PHE A 24 4.36 15.43 -0.51
N TYR A 25 3.98 16.19 0.50
CA TYR A 25 3.79 17.63 0.42
C TYR A 25 5.02 18.36 0.96
N ARG A 26 5.92 18.78 0.06
CA ARG A 26 7.13 19.53 0.41
C ARG A 26 7.01 20.97 -0.08
N HIS A 27 6.87 21.91 0.85
CA HIS A 27 6.98 23.35 0.60
C HIS A 27 8.08 23.96 1.50
N ILE A 28 8.64 25.10 1.08
CA ILE A 28 9.84 25.75 1.68
C ILE A 28 9.74 25.96 3.21
N TYR A 29 8.54 25.94 3.80
CA TYR A 29 8.30 26.14 5.22
C TYR A 29 7.39 25.08 5.88
N LEU A 30 7.06 23.99 5.18
CA LEU A 30 6.24 22.90 5.70
C LEU A 30 6.81 21.57 5.20
N GLU A 31 7.63 20.94 6.05
CA GLU A 31 8.08 19.56 5.89
C GLU A 31 7.38 18.73 6.97
N GLU A 32 6.29 18.03 6.62
CA GLU A 32 5.61 17.09 7.51
C GLU A 32 5.97 15.67 7.09
N THR A 33 7.14 15.21 7.52
CA THR A 33 7.55 13.84 7.27
C THR A 33 6.65 12.89 8.03
N ASN A 34 6.36 11.75 7.42
CA ASN A 34 5.63 10.69 8.08
C ASN A 34 6.14 9.33 7.63
N ILE A 35 5.92 8.33 8.48
CA ILE A 35 6.41 6.98 8.24
C ILE A 35 5.66 6.27 7.10
N TYR A 36 4.40 6.65 6.81
CA TYR A 36 3.63 6.13 5.68
C TYR A 36 4.29 6.50 4.34
N ASP A 37 4.63 7.77 4.16
CA ASP A 37 5.31 8.29 2.97
C ASP A 37 6.71 7.70 2.86
N THR A 38 7.43 7.64 3.98
CA THR A 38 8.75 7.01 4.07
C THR A 38 8.71 5.55 3.64
N TYR A 39 7.71 4.78 4.05
CA TYR A 39 7.53 3.39 3.63
C TYR A 39 7.42 3.24 2.11
N TYR A 40 6.55 4.01 1.45
CA TYR A 40 6.40 3.92 -0.01
C TYR A 40 7.61 4.45 -0.78
N ALA A 41 8.29 5.47 -0.24
CA ALA A 41 9.55 5.95 -0.79
C ALA A 41 10.62 4.86 -0.78
N ILE A 42 10.93 4.27 0.38
CA ILE A 42 11.99 3.26 0.48
C ILE A 42 11.66 1.99 -0.30
N ARG A 43 10.37 1.60 -0.39
CA ARG A 43 9.96 0.49 -1.25
C ARG A 43 10.29 0.74 -2.72
N THR A 44 10.05 1.96 -3.19
CA THR A 44 10.38 2.35 -4.57
C THR A 44 11.90 2.27 -4.78
N LEU A 45 12.67 2.85 -3.86
CA LEU A 45 14.13 2.86 -3.93
C LEU A 45 14.72 1.44 -3.95
N ILE A 46 14.29 0.57 -3.02
CA ILE A 46 14.75 -0.81 -2.93
C ILE A 46 14.37 -1.61 -4.19
N MET A 47 13.16 -1.42 -4.73
CA MET A 47 12.72 -2.10 -5.96
C MET A 47 13.66 -1.84 -7.14
N PHE A 48 14.23 -0.63 -7.20
CA PHE A 48 15.17 -0.22 -8.25
C PHE A 48 16.64 -0.22 -7.79
N GLY A 49 16.95 -1.02 -6.76
CA GLY A 49 18.33 -1.26 -6.32
C GLY A 49 19.05 -0.05 -5.74
N LYS A 50 18.31 0.97 -5.29
CA LYS A 50 18.89 2.16 -4.62
C LYS A 50 19.11 1.88 -3.14
N SER A 51 20.22 2.37 -2.61
CA SER A 51 20.54 2.29 -1.19
C SER A 51 19.68 3.24 -0.37
N ILE A 52 19.34 2.85 0.86
CA ILE A 52 18.70 3.71 1.84
C ILE A 52 19.76 4.38 2.70
N SER A 53 19.64 5.69 2.92
CA SER A 53 20.62 6.44 3.71
C SER A 53 20.54 6.08 5.20
N ASP A 54 21.67 6.15 5.91
CA ASP A 54 21.71 5.97 7.38
C ASP A 54 20.77 6.93 8.11
N LYS A 55 20.55 8.13 7.55
CA LYS A 55 19.64 9.11 8.12
C LYS A 55 18.19 8.64 8.06
N THR A 56 17.79 8.07 6.91
CA THR A 56 16.47 7.46 6.75
C THR A 56 16.30 6.23 7.65
N ILE A 57 17.34 5.41 7.81
CA ILE A 57 17.32 4.29 8.75
C ILE A 57 17.08 4.79 10.18
N ARG A 58 17.83 5.81 10.63
CA ARG A 58 17.61 6.43 11.94
C ARG A 58 16.19 6.99 12.10
N TYR A 59 15.65 7.66 11.08
CA TYR A 59 14.28 8.15 11.09
C TYR A 59 13.25 7.02 11.27
N ILE A 60 13.41 5.91 10.56
CA ILE A 60 12.55 4.72 10.67
C ILE A 60 12.60 4.15 12.09
N LEU A 61 13.81 3.97 12.65
CA LEU A 61 13.98 3.41 13.99
C LEU A 61 13.38 4.33 15.06
N ASN A 62 13.61 5.65 14.97
CA ASN A 62 13.01 6.61 15.89
C ASN A 62 11.48 6.61 15.78
N SER A 63 10.93 6.58 14.55
CA SER A 63 9.48 6.47 14.31
C SER A 63 8.87 5.23 14.95
N PHE A 64 9.62 4.12 14.99
CA PHE A 64 9.18 2.88 15.63
C PHE A 64 9.21 2.95 17.16
N LEU A 65 10.27 3.52 17.72
CA LEU A 65 10.45 3.68 19.16
C LEU A 65 9.40 4.65 19.74
N GLU A 66 9.07 5.70 19.00
CA GLU A 66 8.08 6.72 19.36
C GLU A 66 6.66 6.39 18.86
N ALA A 67 6.45 5.21 18.26
CA ALA A 67 5.15 4.82 17.75
C ALA A 67 4.11 4.69 18.87
N ASP A 68 2.99 5.37 18.65
CA ASP A 68 1.83 5.46 19.54
C ASP A 68 0.49 5.20 18.80
N THR A 69 0.53 5.12 17.47
CA THR A 69 -0.64 4.82 16.63
C THR A 69 -0.47 3.53 15.85
N LEU A 70 -1.60 2.92 15.47
CA LEU A 70 -1.64 1.73 14.63
C LEU A 70 -0.85 1.93 13.33
N GLU A 71 -1.05 3.06 12.65
CA GLU A 71 -0.36 3.38 11.40
C GLU A 71 1.16 3.51 11.63
N LYS A 72 1.59 4.21 12.69
CA LYS A 72 3.03 4.38 12.98
C LYS A 72 3.71 3.04 13.26
N TYR A 73 3.11 2.20 14.10
CA TYR A 73 3.63 0.86 14.36
C TYR A 73 3.72 0.05 13.08
N TYR A 74 2.63 -0.02 12.33
CA TYR A 74 2.56 -0.82 11.11
C TYR A 74 3.63 -0.39 10.12
N TYR A 75 3.63 0.87 9.69
CA TYR A 75 4.57 1.31 8.64
C TYR A 75 6.03 1.29 9.10
N SER A 76 6.32 1.54 10.38
CA SER A 76 7.67 1.37 10.90
C SER A 76 8.14 -0.09 10.84
N ILE A 77 7.29 -1.04 11.26
CA ILE A 77 7.57 -2.48 11.15
C ILE A 77 7.78 -2.87 9.69
N ARG A 78 6.90 -2.40 8.78
CA ARG A 78 7.04 -2.68 7.34
C ARG A 78 8.34 -2.13 6.77
N CYS A 79 8.83 -0.98 7.26
CA CYS A 79 10.13 -0.44 6.87
C CYS A 79 11.28 -1.31 7.38
N ILE A 80 11.26 -1.73 8.65
CA ILE A 80 12.29 -2.59 9.26
C ILE A 80 12.38 -3.94 8.51
N GLU A 81 11.24 -4.52 8.14
CA GLU A 81 11.19 -5.74 7.32
C GLU A 81 11.82 -5.55 5.93
N LEU A 82 11.65 -4.39 5.30
CA LEU A 82 12.29 -4.07 4.01
C LEU A 82 13.82 -3.95 4.14
N LEU A 83 14.30 -3.54 5.31
CA LEU A 83 15.71 -3.57 5.68
C LEU A 83 16.20 -4.99 6.03
N LYS A 84 15.31 -5.99 6.00
CA LYS A 84 15.56 -7.40 6.34
C LYS A 84 15.96 -7.60 7.81
N GLU A 85 15.43 -6.76 8.67
CA GLU A 85 15.66 -6.81 10.12
C GLU A 85 14.40 -7.26 10.85
N ASP A 86 14.59 -7.75 12.10
CA ASP A 86 13.48 -8.15 12.97
C ASP A 86 13.09 -6.98 13.88
N PRO A 87 11.84 -6.47 13.81
CA PRO A 87 11.34 -5.40 14.69
C PRO A 87 11.53 -5.68 16.19
N ARG A 88 11.51 -6.95 16.62
CA ARG A 88 11.69 -7.37 18.01
C ARG A 88 13.11 -7.16 18.54
N THR A 89 14.06 -6.85 17.66
CA THR A 89 15.40 -6.40 18.01
C THR A 89 15.37 -5.03 18.66
N TYR A 90 14.50 -4.15 18.18
CA TYR A 90 14.43 -2.74 18.59
C TYR A 90 13.43 -2.49 19.70
N ARG A 91 12.33 -3.24 19.72
CA ARG A 91 11.26 -3.06 20.71
C ARG A 91 10.68 -4.41 21.11
N LYS A 92 10.67 -4.72 22.42
CA LYS A 92 10.21 -6.02 22.96
C LYS A 92 8.70 -6.12 23.15
N GLY A 93 8.00 -4.99 23.25
CA GLY A 93 6.55 -4.95 23.41
C GLY A 93 5.97 -3.64 22.86
N VAL A 94 4.71 -3.70 22.46
CA VAL A 94 3.96 -2.54 21.97
C VAL A 94 2.69 -2.38 22.80
N GLU A 95 2.45 -1.16 23.26
CA GLU A 95 1.19 -0.80 23.90
C GLU A 95 0.31 -0.19 22.82
N LEU A 96 -0.65 -0.97 22.34
CA LEU A 96 -1.57 -0.58 21.29
C LEU A 96 -2.95 -1.14 21.63
N HIS A 97 -3.93 -0.25 21.77
CA HIS A 97 -5.32 -0.63 21.90
C HIS A 97 -6.02 -0.38 20.56
N PHE A 98 -6.46 -1.46 19.92
CA PHE A 98 -7.27 -1.41 18.71
C PHE A 98 -8.47 -2.33 18.88
N GLU A 99 -9.67 -1.79 18.68
CA GLU A 99 -10.91 -2.56 18.73
C GLU A 99 -11.48 -2.67 17.33
N ILE A 100 -11.76 -3.91 16.92
CA ILE A 100 -12.42 -4.20 15.64
C ILE A 100 -13.86 -3.71 15.74
N SER A 101 -14.26 -2.82 14.84
CA SER A 101 -15.64 -2.32 14.79
C SER A 101 -16.63 -3.49 14.65
N THR A 102 -17.76 -3.38 15.36
CA THR A 102 -18.91 -4.29 15.20
C THR A 102 -19.99 -3.70 14.28
N LYS A 103 -19.80 -2.48 13.78
CA LYS A 103 -20.75 -1.76 12.93
C LYS A 103 -20.20 -1.62 11.51
N GLN A 104 -21.11 -1.64 10.54
CA GLN A 104 -20.78 -1.24 9.17
C GLN A 104 -20.40 0.25 9.17
N LEU A 105 -19.22 0.57 8.66
CA LEU A 105 -18.67 1.93 8.60
C LEU A 105 -18.79 2.50 7.19
N GLU A 106 -18.77 3.83 7.09
CA GLU A 106 -18.82 4.54 5.80
C GLU A 106 -17.62 4.18 4.89
N ASP A 107 -16.42 4.01 5.46
CA ASP A 107 -15.23 3.54 4.74
C ASP A 107 -14.80 2.15 5.20
N ILE A 108 -15.42 1.13 4.59
CA ILE A 108 -15.15 -0.27 4.91
C ILE A 108 -13.72 -0.70 4.56
N ASN A 109 -13.12 -0.10 3.52
CA ASN A 109 -11.77 -0.43 3.10
C ASN A 109 -10.74 0.08 4.09
N LEU A 110 -10.96 1.26 4.68
CA LEU A 110 -10.12 1.78 5.75
C LEU A 110 -10.16 0.88 6.98
N GLU A 111 -11.34 0.41 7.38
CA GLU A 111 -11.45 -0.48 8.55
C GLU A 111 -10.78 -1.84 8.30
N LEU A 112 -11.00 -2.44 7.12
CA LEU A 112 -10.30 -3.66 6.73
C LEU A 112 -8.78 -3.46 6.70
N LEU A 113 -8.30 -2.31 6.21
CA LEU A 113 -6.88 -1.99 6.24
C LEU A 113 -6.35 -1.90 7.67
N ARG A 114 -7.08 -1.27 8.60
CA ARG A 114 -6.71 -1.22 10.02
C ARG A 114 -6.68 -2.60 10.68
N ILE A 115 -7.66 -3.45 10.38
CA ILE A 115 -7.66 -4.86 10.83
C ILE A 115 -6.43 -5.60 10.30
N LEU A 116 -6.09 -5.43 9.02
CA LEU A 116 -4.90 -6.02 8.43
C LEU A 116 -3.62 -5.51 9.10
N MET A 117 -3.53 -4.20 9.35
CA MET A 117 -2.40 -3.60 10.07
C MET A 117 -2.26 -4.20 11.47
N PHE A 118 -3.36 -4.28 12.20
CA PHE A 118 -3.38 -4.82 13.55
C PHE A 118 -2.96 -6.30 13.57
N LYS A 119 -3.55 -7.13 12.70
CA LYS A 119 -3.16 -8.53 12.51
C LYS A 119 -1.65 -8.68 12.24
N ARG A 120 -1.09 -7.80 11.42
CA ARG A 120 0.35 -7.83 11.07
C ARG A 120 1.24 -7.46 12.26
N ILE A 121 0.85 -6.48 13.06
CA ILE A 121 1.57 -6.14 14.29
C ILE A 121 1.46 -7.29 15.30
N SER A 122 0.28 -7.91 15.42
CA SER A 122 0.04 -9.04 16.32
C SER A 122 0.83 -10.30 15.98
N ALA A 123 1.37 -10.40 14.76
CA ALA A 123 2.31 -11.46 14.40
C ALA A 123 3.67 -11.32 15.09
N TYR A 124 4.03 -10.11 15.55
CA TYR A 124 5.27 -9.81 16.27
C TYR A 124 5.07 -9.71 17.79
N TYR A 125 3.90 -9.21 18.20
CA TYR A 125 3.61 -8.84 19.58
C TYR A 125 2.26 -9.39 20.03
N ASP A 126 2.19 -9.96 21.23
CA ASP A 126 0.92 -10.42 21.78
C ASP A 126 0.08 -9.25 22.29
N ILE A 127 -0.78 -8.72 21.41
CA ILE A 127 -1.60 -7.52 21.65
C ILE A 127 -3.10 -7.77 21.51
N GLY A 128 -3.52 -9.03 21.59
CA GLY A 128 -4.95 -9.38 21.71
C GLY A 128 -5.75 -9.34 20.41
N TYR A 129 -5.14 -9.62 19.26
CA TYR A 129 -5.88 -9.79 18.01
C TYR A 129 -6.85 -10.98 18.08
N SER A 130 -8.12 -10.73 17.72
CA SER A 130 -9.17 -11.75 17.73
C SER A 130 -9.55 -12.16 16.30
N GLU A 131 -9.17 -13.38 15.93
CA GLU A 131 -9.59 -14.04 14.69
C GLU A 131 -11.12 -14.19 14.62
N GLU A 132 -11.77 -14.53 15.74
CA GLU A 132 -13.22 -14.72 15.81
C GLU A 132 -13.98 -13.41 15.54
N LYS A 133 -13.63 -12.32 16.24
CA LYS A 133 -14.24 -11.00 16.00
C LYS A 133 -14.00 -10.52 14.56
N THR A 134 -12.80 -10.77 14.03
CA THR A 134 -12.48 -10.42 12.63
C THR A 134 -13.38 -11.16 11.65
N LYS A 135 -13.55 -12.48 11.81
CA LYS A 135 -14.41 -13.29 10.94
C LYS A 135 -15.87 -12.85 11.04
N HIS A 136 -16.36 -12.57 12.24
CA HIS A 136 -17.71 -12.07 12.45
C HIS A 136 -17.94 -10.75 11.71
N PHE A 137 -17.03 -9.78 11.86
CA PHE A 137 -17.09 -8.51 11.14
C PHE A 137 -17.10 -8.71 9.62
N ILE A 138 -16.15 -9.47 9.07
CA ILE A 138 -16.00 -9.73 7.62
C ILE A 138 -17.25 -10.38 7.01
N SER A 139 -17.93 -11.25 7.75
CA SER A 139 -19.15 -11.91 7.28
C SER A 139 -20.27 -10.92 6.93
N SER A 140 -20.30 -9.75 7.58
CA SER A 140 -21.31 -8.70 7.35
C SER A 140 -20.98 -7.74 6.20
N ILE A 141 -19.78 -7.83 5.61
CA ILE A 141 -19.29 -6.87 4.63
C ILE A 141 -19.80 -7.18 3.22
N ASP A 142 -20.27 -6.15 2.52
CA ASP A 142 -20.52 -6.22 1.09
C ASP A 142 -19.20 -6.39 0.31
N LYS A 143 -19.16 -7.42 -0.54
CA LYS A 143 -17.98 -7.83 -1.30
C LYS A 143 -18.10 -7.39 -2.76
N SER A 144 -18.77 -6.27 -3.03
CA SER A 144 -18.99 -5.74 -4.37
C SER A 144 -17.75 -5.10 -5.02
N ASP A 145 -16.81 -4.61 -4.20
CA ASP A 145 -15.56 -3.97 -4.63
C ASP A 145 -14.38 -4.95 -4.55
N ILE A 146 -13.56 -5.06 -5.60
CA ILE A 146 -12.37 -5.91 -5.62
C ILE A 146 -11.33 -5.51 -4.56
N LYS A 147 -11.24 -4.23 -4.17
CA LYS A 147 -10.34 -3.80 -3.08
C LYS A 147 -10.78 -4.41 -1.76
N THR A 148 -12.08 -4.41 -1.49
CA THR A 148 -12.67 -5.08 -0.32
C THR A 148 -12.37 -6.57 -0.35
N VAL A 149 -12.60 -7.24 -1.49
CA VAL A 149 -12.30 -8.67 -1.66
C VAL A 149 -10.81 -8.95 -1.44
N SER A 150 -9.93 -8.10 -1.98
CA SER A 150 -8.47 -8.24 -1.85
C SER A 150 -8.00 -8.08 -0.40
N LEU A 151 -8.56 -7.11 0.33
CA LEU A 151 -8.27 -6.91 1.75
C LEU A 151 -8.79 -8.05 2.61
N ILE A 152 -10.01 -8.53 2.37
CA ILE A 152 -10.57 -9.70 3.06
C ILE A 152 -9.66 -10.91 2.84
N TYR A 153 -9.27 -11.18 1.59
CA TYR A 153 -8.34 -12.27 1.29
C TYR A 153 -6.99 -12.09 2.02
N ALA A 154 -6.43 -10.88 2.03
CA ALA A 154 -5.17 -10.61 2.72
C ALA A 154 -5.25 -10.83 4.25
N ILE A 155 -6.45 -10.67 4.83
CA ILE A 155 -6.72 -10.90 6.25
C ILE A 155 -6.98 -12.39 6.53
N THR A 156 -7.82 -13.04 5.73
CA THR A 156 -8.37 -14.37 6.05
C THR A 156 -7.69 -15.52 5.33
N GLY A 157 -7.01 -15.25 4.21
CA GLY A 157 -6.53 -16.26 3.27
C GLY A 157 -7.64 -16.93 2.44
N ASN A 158 -8.90 -16.51 2.60
CA ASN A 158 -10.05 -17.13 1.96
C ASN A 158 -10.62 -16.22 0.87
N LEU A 159 -10.79 -16.78 -0.33
CA LEU A 159 -11.50 -16.11 -1.41
C LEU A 159 -13.00 -16.37 -1.28
N GLU A 160 -13.76 -15.34 -0.97
CA GLU A 160 -15.21 -15.44 -0.72
C GLU A 160 -16.06 -15.05 -1.93
N LYS A 161 -15.43 -14.71 -3.07
CA LYS A 161 -16.13 -14.26 -4.27
C LYS A 161 -15.34 -14.58 -5.54
N ASP A 162 -16.04 -14.90 -6.62
CA ASP A 162 -15.44 -14.95 -7.96
C ASP A 162 -14.93 -13.55 -8.37
N ILE A 163 -13.73 -13.52 -8.93
CA ILE A 163 -13.05 -12.29 -9.32
C ILE A 163 -13.10 -12.01 -10.82
N ASP A 164 -13.55 -12.98 -11.62
CA ASP A 164 -13.63 -12.82 -13.08
C ASP A 164 -14.50 -11.63 -13.53
N PRO A 165 -15.62 -11.30 -12.85
CA PRO A 165 -16.42 -10.14 -13.19
C PRO A 165 -15.73 -8.77 -13.05
N TYR A 166 -14.58 -8.68 -12.36
CA TYR A 166 -13.83 -7.44 -12.22
C TYR A 166 -12.88 -7.17 -13.39
N PHE A 167 -12.66 -8.15 -14.28
CA PHE A 167 -11.82 -7.93 -15.46
C PHE A 167 -12.59 -7.18 -16.53
N ASP A 168 -12.04 -6.05 -16.96
CA ASP A 168 -12.62 -5.23 -18.01
C ASP A 168 -11.63 -5.12 -19.18
N LYS A 169 -12.15 -5.36 -20.39
CA LYS A 169 -11.35 -5.38 -21.62
C LYS A 169 -10.76 -4.03 -22.03
N ASP A 170 -11.26 -2.94 -21.46
CA ASP A 170 -10.86 -1.56 -21.78
C ASP A 170 -9.98 -0.98 -20.65
N LEU A 171 -10.16 -1.45 -19.40
CA LEU A 171 -9.52 -0.88 -18.20
C LEU A 171 -8.60 -1.86 -17.43
N GLY A 172 -8.55 -3.14 -17.82
CA GLY A 172 -7.80 -4.18 -17.10
C GLY A 172 -8.60 -4.75 -15.93
N ILE A 173 -8.63 -4.04 -14.81
CA ILE A 173 -9.43 -4.37 -13.63
C ILE A 173 -10.25 -3.15 -13.23
N VAL A 174 -11.53 -3.35 -12.91
CA VAL A 174 -12.44 -2.32 -12.39
C VAL A 174 -12.80 -2.63 -10.93
N PRO A 175 -13.11 -1.61 -10.10
CA PRO A 175 -13.40 -1.84 -8.69
C PRO A 175 -14.70 -2.61 -8.53
N ILE A 176 -15.72 -2.30 -9.33
CA ILE A 176 -17.04 -2.92 -9.31
C ILE A 176 -17.34 -3.44 -10.73
N PRO A 177 -17.93 -4.63 -10.91
CA PRO A 177 -18.23 -5.17 -12.24
C PRO A 177 -19.07 -4.19 -13.07
N ASN A 178 -18.74 -4.06 -14.36
CA ASN A 178 -19.36 -3.14 -15.33
C ASN A 178 -19.14 -1.63 -15.08
N LEU A 179 -18.41 -1.23 -14.03
CA LEU A 179 -18.09 0.18 -13.83
C LEU A 179 -17.07 0.64 -14.89
N LYS A 180 -17.34 1.76 -15.55
CA LYS A 180 -16.44 2.35 -16.56
C LYS A 180 -15.43 3.31 -15.95
N TYR A 181 -14.80 2.86 -14.87
CA TYR A 181 -13.80 3.60 -14.13
C TYR A 181 -12.84 2.64 -13.42
N THR A 182 -11.56 3.03 -13.33
CA THR A 182 -10.56 2.37 -12.50
C THR A 182 -9.55 3.39 -11.98
N ASN A 183 -8.70 2.95 -11.06
CA ASN A 183 -7.60 3.73 -10.49
C ASN A 183 -6.41 2.81 -10.14
N ILE A 184 -5.27 3.42 -9.82
CA ILE A 184 -4.06 2.68 -9.46
C ILE A 184 -4.29 1.73 -8.28
N SER A 185 -4.99 2.17 -7.23
CA SER A 185 -5.22 1.32 -6.05
C SER A 185 -6.02 0.06 -6.37
N THR A 186 -7.01 0.15 -7.26
CA THR A 186 -7.78 -1.00 -7.77
C THR A 186 -6.89 -1.97 -8.55
N LEU A 187 -6.09 -1.48 -9.50
CA LEU A 187 -5.18 -2.33 -10.27
C LEU A 187 -4.15 -3.02 -9.36
N TYR A 188 -3.60 -2.29 -8.40
CA TYR A 188 -2.59 -2.80 -7.47
C TYR A 188 -3.18 -3.88 -6.55
N ALA A 189 -4.35 -3.63 -5.95
CA ALA A 189 -5.04 -4.60 -5.11
C ALA A 189 -5.41 -5.87 -5.90
N GLY A 190 -6.00 -5.69 -7.08
CA GLY A 190 -6.36 -6.79 -7.97
C GLY A 190 -5.15 -7.63 -8.38
N TYR A 191 -4.03 -7.01 -8.75
CA TYR A 191 -2.81 -7.75 -9.05
C TYR A 191 -2.32 -8.61 -7.88
N TRP A 192 -2.27 -8.06 -6.66
CA TRP A 192 -1.82 -8.83 -5.50
C TRP A 192 -2.75 -9.98 -5.16
N LEU A 193 -4.06 -9.80 -5.35
CA LEU A 193 -5.03 -10.88 -5.21
C LEU A 193 -4.78 -11.98 -6.25
N LEU A 194 -4.59 -11.62 -7.51
CA LEU A 194 -4.28 -12.60 -8.57
C LEU A 194 -3.00 -13.37 -8.29
N LYS A 195 -1.94 -12.65 -7.90
CA LYS A 195 -0.66 -13.25 -7.53
C LYS A 195 -0.83 -14.25 -6.39
N ALA A 196 -1.60 -13.92 -5.36
CA ALA A 196 -1.85 -14.82 -4.24
C ALA A 196 -2.68 -16.06 -4.63
N LEU A 197 -3.56 -15.91 -5.62
CA LEU A 197 -4.34 -17.00 -6.20
C LEU A 197 -3.59 -17.79 -7.29
N ASN A 198 -2.33 -17.45 -7.55
CA ASN A 198 -1.54 -17.99 -8.66
C ASN A 198 -2.24 -17.87 -10.03
N ARG A 199 -2.84 -16.70 -10.27
CA ARG A 199 -3.54 -16.34 -11.51
C ARG A 199 -2.83 -15.22 -12.24
N GLU A 200 -2.93 -15.21 -13.56
CA GLU A 200 -2.40 -14.16 -14.40
C GLU A 200 -3.37 -12.98 -14.51
N LEU A 201 -2.81 -11.78 -14.76
CA LEU A 201 -3.60 -10.59 -15.07
C LEU A 201 -4.16 -10.71 -16.50
N LYS A 202 -5.50 -10.64 -16.63
CA LYS A 202 -6.13 -10.48 -17.95
C LYS A 202 -5.98 -9.04 -18.43
N TYR A 203 -5.92 -8.85 -19.75
CA TYR A 203 -5.85 -7.52 -20.39
C TYR A 203 -4.67 -6.65 -19.90
N ILE A 204 -3.49 -7.25 -19.72
CA ILE A 204 -2.25 -6.60 -19.28
C ILE A 204 -1.96 -5.29 -20.03
N SER A 205 -2.09 -5.31 -21.36
CA SER A 205 -1.86 -4.13 -22.19
C SER A 205 -2.73 -2.94 -21.79
N LYS A 206 -3.97 -3.18 -21.33
CA LYS A 206 -4.90 -2.13 -20.93
C LYS A 206 -4.63 -1.62 -19.52
N ALA A 207 -4.28 -2.50 -18.60
CA ALA A 207 -3.77 -2.08 -17.29
C ALA A 207 -2.50 -1.20 -17.45
N LYS A 208 -1.60 -1.58 -18.36
CA LYS A 208 -0.38 -0.84 -18.68
C LYS A 208 -0.66 0.53 -19.33
N GLU A 209 -1.56 0.57 -20.33
CA GLU A 209 -2.03 1.83 -20.92
C GLU A 209 -2.61 2.75 -19.85
N PHE A 210 -3.48 2.24 -18.96
CA PHE A 210 -4.05 3.00 -17.87
C PHE A 210 -2.99 3.61 -16.96
N VAL A 211 -2.05 2.80 -16.45
CA VAL A 211 -1.03 3.29 -15.52
C VAL A 211 -0.12 4.33 -16.19
N LEU A 212 0.23 4.17 -17.47
CA LEU A 212 1.01 5.20 -18.17
C LEU A 212 0.25 6.53 -18.30
N MET A 213 -1.09 6.50 -18.41
CA MET A 213 -1.92 7.71 -18.47
C MET A 213 -1.99 8.48 -17.16
N THR A 214 -1.69 7.85 -16.02
CA THR A 214 -1.67 8.53 -14.71
C THR A 214 -0.29 9.09 -14.34
N GLN A 215 0.71 8.95 -15.21
CA GLN A 215 2.00 9.57 -15.02
C GLN A 215 1.95 11.06 -15.39
N ASP A 216 2.35 11.93 -14.46
CA ASP A 216 2.40 13.37 -14.70
C ASP A 216 3.66 13.78 -15.51
N LYS A 217 3.76 15.08 -15.82
CA LYS A 217 4.92 15.63 -16.56
C LYS A 217 6.26 15.50 -15.82
N TYR A 218 6.22 15.43 -14.49
CA TYR A 218 7.38 15.25 -13.61
C TYR A 218 7.73 13.78 -13.40
N GLY A 219 6.89 12.86 -13.89
CA GLY A 219 7.10 11.42 -13.89
C GLY A 219 6.54 10.68 -12.68
N ALA A 220 5.78 11.35 -11.83
CA ALA A 220 5.12 10.71 -10.70
C ALA A 220 3.75 10.16 -11.12
N PHE A 221 3.34 9.03 -10.54
CA PHE A 221 2.01 8.45 -10.82
C PHE A 221 0.99 8.88 -9.76
N SER A 222 -0.24 9.10 -10.18
CA SER A 222 -1.40 9.44 -9.34
C SER A 222 -2.50 8.38 -9.44
N GLU A 223 -3.49 8.40 -8.54
CA GLU A 223 -4.61 7.43 -8.56
C GLU A 223 -5.37 7.42 -9.89
N THR A 224 -5.59 8.61 -10.47
CA THR A 224 -6.19 8.84 -11.79
C THR A 224 -5.47 9.99 -12.48
N LYS A 225 -5.68 10.16 -13.79
CA LYS A 225 -5.03 11.20 -14.60
C LYS A 225 -5.18 12.62 -14.04
N GLU A 226 -6.32 12.93 -13.40
CA GLU A 226 -6.65 14.25 -12.87
C GLU A 226 -6.19 14.44 -11.41
N ALA A 227 -5.79 13.36 -10.72
CA ALA A 227 -5.36 13.42 -9.33
C ALA A 227 -3.90 13.88 -9.19
N LEU A 228 -3.57 14.43 -8.02
CA LEU A 228 -2.19 14.75 -7.66
C LEU A 228 -1.43 13.46 -7.31
N PRO A 229 -0.15 13.32 -7.71
CA PRO A 229 0.64 12.15 -7.39
C PRO A 229 1.13 12.19 -5.94
N ASP A 230 1.00 11.09 -5.22
CA ASP A 230 1.57 10.89 -3.88
C ASP A 230 2.62 9.75 -3.91
N LEU A 231 3.31 9.49 -2.79
CA LEU A 231 4.33 8.43 -2.76
C LEU A 231 3.73 7.02 -2.90
N ARG A 232 2.49 6.80 -2.43
CA ARG A 232 1.81 5.49 -2.55
C ARG A 232 1.40 5.20 -3.99
N SER A 233 0.66 6.09 -4.61
CA SER A 233 0.20 5.98 -5.99
C SER A 233 1.39 5.93 -6.95
N ASN A 234 2.45 6.70 -6.69
CA ASN A 234 3.71 6.58 -7.41
C ASN A 234 4.29 5.16 -7.32
N TYR A 235 4.46 4.63 -6.10
CA TYR A 235 4.95 3.27 -5.87
C TYR A 235 4.06 2.22 -6.56
N CYS A 236 2.74 2.32 -6.41
CA CYS A 236 1.81 1.34 -6.98
C CYS A 236 1.85 1.37 -8.51
N GLY A 237 1.88 2.55 -9.14
CA GLY A 237 1.98 2.71 -10.58
C GLY A 237 3.27 2.12 -11.13
N ILE A 238 4.42 2.53 -10.58
CA ILE A 238 5.70 2.02 -11.05
C ILE A 238 5.87 0.52 -10.78
N PHE A 239 5.33 0.02 -9.67
CA PHE A 239 5.30 -1.41 -9.38
C PHE A 239 4.55 -2.17 -10.48
N ILE A 240 3.33 -1.74 -10.82
CA ILE A 240 2.53 -2.35 -11.88
C ILE A 240 3.27 -2.29 -13.22
N LEU A 241 3.87 -1.16 -13.58
CA LEU A 241 4.63 -1.09 -14.83
C LEU A 241 5.83 -2.04 -14.82
N ASN A 242 6.54 -2.15 -13.71
CA ASN A 242 7.72 -3.01 -13.60
C ASN A 242 7.36 -4.50 -13.77
N ILE A 243 6.29 -4.96 -13.12
CA ILE A 243 5.85 -6.37 -13.21
C ILE A 243 5.26 -6.73 -14.58
N LEU A 244 4.59 -5.80 -15.27
CA LEU A 244 3.92 -6.05 -16.56
C LEU A 244 4.90 -5.98 -17.76
N ASN A 245 6.20 -5.89 -17.46
CA ASN A 245 7.29 -5.99 -18.44
C ASN A 245 8.12 -7.27 -18.26
N LEU A 246 7.85 -8.07 -17.23
CA LEU A 246 8.30 -9.45 -17.10
C LEU A 246 7.33 -10.35 -17.89
#